data_AF-A0A7W1ISX7-F1
#
_entry.id   AF-A0A7W1ISX7-F1
#
_cell.length_a   1.000
_cell.length_b   1.000
_cell.length_c   1.000
_cell.angle_alpha   90.00
_cell.angle_beta   90.00
_cell.angle_gamma   90.00
#
_symmetry.space_group_name_H-M   'P 1'
#
loop_
_entity.id
_entity.type
_entity.pdbx_description
1 polymer ?
#
loop_
_entity_poly.entity_id
_entity_poly.type
_entity_poly.pdbx_seq_one_letter_code
_entity_poly.pdbx_strand_id
1 'polypeptide(L)' 'GDLVDEALGPIRAAAIDRFDRVQLAEVIAVCRAARSLSDAGRELFAASRLRKRSSNDADRLAKYLARFGLAWDAVRAGR' A
#
# COMPACT_ATOMS: atom_id res chain seq x y z
N GLY A 1 6.80 2.98 16.14
CA GLY A 1 6.13 3.99 15.31
C GLY A 1 4.84 3.42 14.82
N ASP A 2 4.10 4.12 13.97
CA ASP A 2 3.01 3.47 13.24
C ASP A 2 3.55 2.65 12.05
N LEU A 3 2.67 1.99 11.30
CA LEU A 3 3.04 1.18 10.13
C LEU A 3 3.84 1.97 9.09
N VAL A 4 3.62 3.28 8.99
CA VAL A 4 4.33 4.13 8.04
C VAL A 4 5.76 4.39 8.51
N ASP A 5 5.96 4.60 9.83
CA ASP A 5 7.30 4.70 10.41
C ASP A 5 8.10 3.40 10.22
N GLU A 6 7.47 2.24 10.38
CA GLU A 6 8.12 0.95 10.19
C GLU A 6 8.52 0.71 8.73
N ALA A 7 7.65 1.05 7.78
CA ALA A 7 7.89 0.81 6.37
C ALA A 7 8.90 1.80 5.76
N LEU A 8 8.90 3.06 6.20
CA LEU A 8 9.70 4.12 5.60
C LEU A 8 10.91 4.56 6.44
N GLY A 9 10.88 4.28 7.73
CA GLY A 9 11.78 4.91 8.71
C GLY A 9 11.33 6.33 9.08
N PRO A 10 11.75 6.83 10.26
CA PRO A 10 11.20 8.04 10.86
C PRO A 10 11.43 9.32 10.02
N ILE A 11 12.56 9.40 9.31
CA ILE A 11 12.90 10.58 8.49
C ILE A 11 11.95 10.72 7.30
N ARG A 12 11.73 9.63 6.55
CA ARG A 12 10.84 9.63 5.38
C ARG A 12 9.38 9.73 5.80
N ALA A 13 8.99 9.06 6.88
CA ALA A 13 7.63 9.12 7.40
C ALA A 13 7.25 10.54 7.89
N ALA A 14 8.19 11.29 8.46
CA ALA A 14 7.97 12.68 8.90
C ALA A 14 7.74 13.66 7.73
N ALA A 15 8.13 13.31 6.50
CA ALA A 15 7.93 14.12 5.30
C ALA A 15 6.59 13.83 4.60
N ILE A 16 5.74 12.97 5.15
CA ILE A 16 4.44 12.61 4.58
C ILE A 16 3.34 13.35 5.32
N ASP A 17 2.46 14.00 4.56
CA ASP A 17 1.28 14.65 5.12
C ASP A 17 0.39 13.65 5.84
N ARG A 18 -0.25 14.10 6.94
CA ARG A 18 -1.14 13.24 7.74
C ARG A 18 -2.26 12.60 6.91
N PHE A 19 -2.72 13.26 5.85
CA PHE A 19 -3.72 12.74 4.94
C PHE A 19 -3.22 11.48 4.20
N ASP A 20 -2.06 11.58 3.55
CA ASP A 20 -1.44 10.46 2.84
C ASP A 20 -1.01 9.35 3.82
N ARG A 21 -0.60 9.72 5.04
CA ARG A 21 -0.16 8.77 6.07
C ARG A 21 -1.27 7.79 6.46
N VAL A 22 -2.51 8.26 6.60
CA VAL A 22 -3.66 7.39 6.91
C VAL A 22 -3.90 6.38 5.80
N GLN A 23 -3.89 6.84 4.55
CA GLN A 23 -4.10 5.95 3.40
C GLN A 23 -2.95 4.95 3.24
N LEU A 24 -1.70 5.39 3.40
CA LEU A 24 -0.53 4.54 3.29
C LEU A 24 -0.50 3.48 4.39
N ALA A 25 -0.88 3.82 5.63
CA ALA A 25 -0.96 2.88 6.74
C ALA A 25 -1.95 1.73 6.43
N GLU A 26 -3.13 2.06 5.92
CA GLU A 26 -4.14 1.06 5.52
C GLU A 26 -3.62 0.17 4.38
N VAL A 27 -2.98 0.77 3.38
CA VAL A 27 -2.38 0.03 2.27
C VAL A 27 -1.31 -0.94 2.76
N ILE A 28 -0.43 -0.51 3.68
CA ILE A 28 0.59 -1.37 4.29
C ILE A 28 -0.05 -2.53 5.07
N ALA A 29 -1.08 -2.25 5.88
CA ALA A 29 -1.79 -3.27 6.65
C ALA A 29 -2.35 -4.38 5.74
N VAL A 30 -3.08 -4.00 4.68
CA VAL A 30 -3.62 -4.96 3.71
C VAL A 30 -2.51 -5.71 2.97
N CYS A 31 -1.42 -5.03 2.58
CA CYS A 31 -0.29 -5.69 1.93
C CYS A 31 0.37 -6.76 2.80
N ARG A 32 0.50 -6.51 4.12
CA ARG A 32 1.08 -7.46 5.07
C ARG A 32 0.16 -8.67 5.32
N ALA A 33 -1.16 -8.47 5.30
CA ALA A 33 -2.14 -9.55 5.51
C ALA A 33 -2.40 -10.41 4.26
N ALA A 34 -2.27 -9.83 3.07
CA ALA A 34 -2.61 -10.47 1.82
C ALA A 34 -1.59 -11.51 1.34
N ARG A 35 -2.09 -12.53 0.62
CA ARG A 35 -1.26 -13.63 0.09
C ARG A 35 -0.45 -13.26 -1.15
N SER A 36 -0.88 -12.23 -1.87
CA SER A 36 -0.22 -11.72 -3.08
C SER A 36 -0.62 -10.28 -3.36
N LEU A 37 0.14 -9.60 -4.22
CA LEU A 37 -0.15 -8.24 -4.65
C LEU A 37 -1.54 -8.11 -5.31
N SER A 38 -1.95 -9.13 -6.07
CA SER A 38 -3.29 -9.16 -6.68
C SER A 38 -4.42 -9.37 -5.66
N ASP A 39 -4.15 -10.10 -4.56
CA ASP A 39 -5.11 -10.29 -3.45
C ASP A 39 -5.32 -8.96 -2.72
N ALA A 40 -4.24 -8.30 -2.31
CA ALA A 40 -4.27 -6.97 -1.70
C ALA A 40 -4.96 -5.91 -2.57
N GLY A 41 -4.63 -5.89 -3.87
CA GLY A 41 -5.24 -4.96 -4.81
C GLY A 41 -6.76 -5.16 -4.94
N ARG A 42 -7.24 -6.41 -4.95
CA ARG A 42 -8.68 -6.71 -5.02
C ARG A 42 -9.42 -6.25 -3.78
N GLU A 43 -8.80 -6.37 -2.62
CA GLU A 43 -9.34 -5.91 -1.34
C GLU A 43 -9.41 -4.37 -1.30
N LEU A 44 -8.28 -3.70 -1.53
CA LEU A 44 -8.18 -2.23 -1.52
C LEU A 44 -9.09 -1.55 -2.55
N PHE A 45 -9.31 -2.19 -3.71
CA PHE A 45 -10.10 -1.61 -4.79
C PHE A 45 -11.46 -2.26 -4.99
N ALA A 46 -11.98 -3.02 -4.01
CA ALA A 46 -13.18 -3.87 -4.09
C ALA A 46 -14.40 -3.19 -4.71
N ALA A 47 -14.67 -1.91 -4.37
CA ALA A 47 -15.80 -1.17 -4.96
C ALA A 47 -15.50 -0.65 -6.38
N SER A 48 -14.30 -0.11 -6.61
CA SER A 48 -13.96 0.53 -7.88
C SER A 48 -13.70 -0.46 -9.02
N ARG A 49 -13.20 -1.66 -8.69
CA ARG A 49 -12.91 -2.72 -9.65
C ARG A 49 -14.15 -3.25 -10.36
N LEU A 50 -15.33 -3.20 -9.70
CA LEU A 50 -16.61 -3.62 -10.28
C LEU A 50 -17.07 -2.70 -11.43
N ARG A 51 -16.54 -1.48 -11.50
CA ARG A 51 -16.91 -0.49 -12.53
C ARG A 51 -15.93 -0.43 -13.70
N LYS A 52 -14.86 -1.23 -13.68
CA LYS A 52 -13.82 -1.22 -14.73
C LYS A 52 -13.95 -2.41 -15.66
N ARG A 53 -13.80 -2.16 -16.96
CA ARG A 53 -13.80 -3.20 -18.02
C ARG A 53 -12.59 -4.15 -17.89
N SER A 54 -11.47 -3.64 -17.39
CA SER A 54 -10.31 -4.43 -16.97
C SER A 54 -9.79 -3.85 -15.66
N SER A 55 -9.63 -4.71 -14.65
CA SER A 55 -9.11 -4.32 -13.33
C SER A 55 -7.69 -4.82 -13.18
N ASN A 56 -6.72 -3.93 -13.44
CA ASN A 56 -5.31 -4.16 -13.14
C ASN A 56 -4.97 -3.64 -11.73
N ASP A 57 -5.61 -4.26 -10.73
CA ASP A 57 -5.55 -3.83 -9.33
C ASP A 57 -4.13 -3.95 -8.75
N ALA A 58 -3.39 -4.97 -9.18
CA ALA A 58 -2.00 -5.20 -8.77
C ALA A 58 -1.05 -4.09 -9.27
N ASP A 59 -1.14 -3.70 -10.54
CA ASP A 59 -0.35 -2.59 -11.11
C ASP A 59 -0.70 -1.26 -10.43
N ARG A 60 -1.99 -1.01 -10.18
CA ARG A 60 -2.42 0.19 -9.46
C ARG A 60 -1.84 0.25 -8.05
N LEU A 61 -1.82 -0.87 -7.34
CA LEU A 61 -1.21 -0.97 -6.02
C LEU A 61 0.32 -0.80 -6.07
N ALA A 62 1.00 -1.45 -7.01
CA ALA A 62 2.45 -1.29 -7.19
C ALA A 62 2.84 0.17 -7.47
N LYS A 63 2.10 0.86 -8.35
CA LYS A 63 2.31 2.30 -8.63
C LYS A 63 2.04 3.17 -7.41
N TYR A 64 1.06 2.83 -6.59
CA TYR A 64 0.79 3.55 -5.34
C TYR A 64 1.96 3.41 -4.36
N LEU A 65 2.45 2.20 -4.12
CA LEU A 65 3.62 1.96 -3.24
C LEU A 65 4.88 2.67 -3.75
N ALA A 66 5.11 2.64 -5.07
CA ALA A 66 6.27 3.28 -5.69
C ALA A 66 6.31 4.81 -5.47
N ARG A 67 5.17 5.49 -5.30
CA ARG A 67 5.12 6.93 -4.96
C ARG A 67 5.81 7.24 -3.62
N PHE A 68 5.89 6.26 -2.73
CA PHE A 68 6.55 6.37 -1.42
C PHE A 68 7.93 5.69 -1.40
N GLY A 69 8.43 5.23 -2.56
CA GLY A 69 9.66 4.45 -2.64
C GLY A 69 9.58 3.08 -1.97
N LEU A 70 8.38 2.49 -1.94
CA LEU A 70 8.13 1.16 -1.39
C LEU A 70 7.93 0.14 -2.51
N ALA A 71 8.47 -1.05 -2.29
CA ALA A 71 8.20 -2.25 -3.09
C ALA A 71 7.36 -3.24 -2.27
N TRP A 72 6.53 -4.04 -2.94
CA TRP A 72 5.68 -5.05 -2.30
C TRP A 72 6.43 -5.95 -1.31
N ASP A 73 7.56 -6.51 -1.74
CA ASP A 73 8.34 -7.43 -0.90
C ASP A 73 8.94 -6.72 0.32
N ALA A 74 9.32 -5.45 0.19
CA ALA A 74 9.81 -4.65 1.31
C ALA A 74 8.72 -4.37 2.34
N VAL A 75 7.50 -4.05 1.88
CA VAL A 75 6.34 -3.81 2.76
C VAL A 75 5.96 -5.07 3.54
N ARG A 76 6.07 -6.24 2.92
CA ARG A 76 5.79 -7.54 3.57
C ARG A 76 6.90 -8.01 4.51
N ALA A 77 8.15 -7.62 4.27
CA ALA A 77 9.28 -7.99 5.10
C ALA A 77 9.36 -7.17 6.39
N GLY A 78 8.86 -5.92 6.38
CA GLY A 78 8.77 -5.10 7.59
C GLY A 78 7.81 -5.73 8.61
N ARG A 79 8.32 -6.04 9.81
CA ARG A 79 7.50 -6.41 10.97
C ARG A 79 7.03 -5.16 11.69
#